data_AF-A0A1W9RJ97-F1
#
_entry.id   AF-A0A1W9RJ97-F1
#
_cell.length_a   1.000
_cell.length_b   1.000
_cell.length_c   1.000
_cell.angle_alpha   90.00
_cell.angle_beta   90.00
_cell.angle_gamma   90.00
#
_symmetry.space_group_name_H-M   'P 1'
#
loop_
_entity.id
_entity.type
_entity.pdbx_description
1 polymer ?
#
loop_
_entity_poly.entity_id
_entity_poly.type
_entity_poly.pdbx_seq_one_letter_code
_entity_poly.pdbx_strand_id
1 'polypeptide(L)'
;MGQERPVPPMDFIRRVVHCHVHDCSQQITHLPPGTGRVPWEDYLRLLFENGFSGTFNMEVVPYKMKNPADFLPAIEESAALLKSIIQKAKE
;
A
#
# COMPACT_ATOMS: atom_id res chain seq x y z
N MET A 1 22.20 9.30 9.23
CA MET A 1 21.83 8.11 10.02
C MET A 1 20.35 7.87 9.78
N GLY A 2 19.99 6.84 9.00
CA GLY A 2 18.58 6.52 8.74
C GLY A 2 17.99 5.90 10.00
N GLN A 3 16.95 6.52 10.55
CA GLN A 3 16.17 5.91 11.63
C GLN A 3 15.60 4.58 11.10
N GLU A 4 15.88 3.47 11.80
CA GLU A 4 15.15 2.23 11.56
C GLU A 4 13.66 2.52 11.71
N ARG A 5 12.88 2.22 10.67
CA ARG A 5 11.43 2.39 10.72
C ARG A 5 10.90 1.30 11.66
N PRO A 6 10.21 1.65 12.76
CA PRO A 6 9.71 0.64 13.67
C PRO A 6 8.70 -0.24 12.94
N VAL A 7 8.99 -1.53 12.90
CA VAL A 7 8.09 -2.56 12.39
C VAL A 7 7.15 -2.94 13.53
N PRO A 8 5.82 -2.99 13.31
CA PRO A 8 4.89 -3.47 14.33
C PRO A 8 5.27 -4.88 14.80
N PRO A 9 5.04 -5.25 16.08
CA PRO A 9 5.32 -6.60 16.54
C PRO A 9 4.64 -7.68 15.68
N MET A 10 5.31 -8.79 15.42
CA MET A 10 4.79 -9.90 14.60
C MET A 10 3.39 -10.36 15.03
N ASP A 11 3.17 -10.50 16.34
CA ASP A 11 1.88 -10.95 16.87
C ASP A 11 0.75 -9.94 16.59
N PHE A 12 1.06 -8.66 16.48
CA PHE A 12 0.09 -7.66 16.02
C PHE A 12 -0.24 -7.90 14.55
N ILE A 13 0.76 -8.01 13.67
CA ILE A 13 0.59 -8.19 12.22
C ILE A 13 -0.30 -9.39 11.90
N ARG A 14 -0.08 -10.53 12.57
CA ARG A 14 -0.86 -11.76 12.39
C ARG A 14 -2.33 -11.64 12.78
N ARG A 15 -2.69 -10.66 13.61
CA ARG A 15 -4.08 -10.39 14.02
C ARG A 15 -4.76 -9.32 13.18
N VAL A 16 -4.04 -8.63 12.30
CA VAL A 16 -4.63 -7.60 11.43
C VAL A 16 -5.45 -8.28 10.34
N VAL A 17 -6.77 -8.08 10.39
CA VAL A 17 -7.71 -8.64 9.41
C VAL A 17 -7.96 -7.70 8.22
N HIS A 18 -7.66 -6.41 8.38
CA HIS A 18 -8.00 -5.38 7.41
C HIS A 18 -7.01 -4.21 7.46
N CYS A 19 -6.62 -3.68 6.30
CA CYS A 19 -5.73 -2.53 6.20
C CYS A 19 -6.22 -1.57 5.10
N HIS A 20 -6.41 -0.30 5.45
CA HIS A 20 -6.63 0.76 4.47
C HIS A 20 -5.30 1.16 3.84
N VAL A 21 -5.24 1.13 2.52
CA VAL A 21 -4.03 1.41 1.77
C VAL A 21 -4.26 2.58 0.83
N HIS A 22 -3.30 3.49 0.82
CA HIS A 22 -3.22 4.59 -0.11
C HIS A 22 -1.78 5.05 -0.24
N ASP A 23 -1.47 5.67 -1.37
CA ASP A 23 -0.18 6.30 -1.59
C ASP A 23 -0.14 7.72 -1.03
N CYS A 24 1.08 8.18 -0.81
CA CYS A 24 1.39 9.50 -0.27
C CYS A 24 2.58 10.10 -1.02
N SER A 25 2.51 11.39 -1.29
CA SER A 25 3.66 12.24 -1.62
C SER A 25 3.83 13.30 -0.54
N GLN A 26 4.80 14.20 -0.67
CA GLN A 26 5.20 15.14 0.42
C GLN A 26 4.01 15.82 1.12
N GLN A 27 3.03 16.32 0.38
CA GLN A 27 1.88 17.06 0.94
C GLN A 27 0.52 16.48 0.53
N ILE A 28 0.50 15.36 -0.19
CA ILE A 28 -0.74 14.78 -0.72
C ILE A 28 -0.84 13.35 -0.21
N THR A 29 -1.92 13.07 0.51
CA THR A 29 -2.27 11.74 1.04
C THR A 29 -3.48 11.19 0.28
N HIS A 30 -3.77 9.90 0.45
CA HIS A 30 -4.93 9.25 -0.18
C HIS A 30 -4.86 9.20 -1.72
N LEU A 31 -3.65 9.07 -2.26
CA LEU A 31 -3.42 8.86 -3.68
C LEU A 31 -3.58 7.37 -4.04
N PRO A 32 -3.89 7.02 -5.30
CA PRO A 32 -3.84 5.63 -5.75
C PRO A 32 -2.42 5.02 -5.59
N PRO A 33 -2.27 3.80 -5.06
CA PRO A 33 -1.00 3.08 -4.99
C PRO A 33 -0.19 3.11 -6.30
N GLY A 34 1.08 3.51 -6.22
CA GLY A 34 1.98 3.64 -7.39
C GLY A 34 2.02 5.05 -7.98
N THR A 35 1.16 5.97 -7.51
CA THR A 35 1.15 7.38 -7.97
C THR A 35 1.84 8.33 -7.00
N GLY A 36 2.25 7.84 -5.82
CA GLY A 36 2.97 8.59 -4.81
C GLY A 36 4.41 8.11 -4.62
N ARG A 37 4.84 7.98 -3.36
CA ARG A 37 6.21 7.62 -2.97
C ARG A 37 6.27 6.55 -1.87
N VAL A 38 5.15 5.90 -1.55
CA VAL A 38 5.14 4.78 -0.62
C VAL A 38 5.97 3.64 -1.23
N PRO A 39 7.00 3.11 -0.54
CA PRO A 39 7.76 1.95 -0.99
C PRO A 39 6.94 0.67 -0.81
N TRP A 40 5.98 0.44 -1.71
CA TRP A 40 5.02 -0.67 -1.62
C TRP A 40 5.68 -2.04 -1.57
N GLU A 41 6.75 -2.25 -2.34
CA GLU A 41 7.48 -3.54 -2.34
C GLU A 41 8.01 -3.88 -0.95
N ASP A 42 8.71 -2.94 -0.30
CA ASP A 42 9.27 -3.16 1.04
C ASP A 42 8.18 -3.40 2.09
N TYR A 43 7.11 -2.59 2.08
CA TYR A 43 6.04 -2.71 3.07
C TYR A 43 5.23 -4.00 2.90
N LEU A 44 4.84 -4.34 1.66
CA LEU A 44 4.08 -5.56 1.41
C LEU A 44 4.93 -6.79 1.71
N ARG A 45 6.19 -6.84 1.25
CA ARG A 45 7.10 -7.94 1.56
C ARG A 45 7.18 -8.15 3.07
N LEU A 46 7.41 -7.07 3.82
CA LEU A 46 7.49 -7.13 5.28
C LEU A 46 6.19 -7.64 5.93
N LEU A 47 5.02 -7.18 5.48
CA LEU A 47 3.74 -7.65 6.01
C LEU A 47 3.56 -9.16 5.79
N PHE A 48 3.84 -9.66 4.58
CA PHE A 48 3.70 -11.09 4.26
C PHE A 48 4.74 -11.97 4.97
N GLU A 49 6.02 -11.54 5.01
CA GLU A 49 7.08 -12.24 5.76
C GLU A 49 6.73 -12.38 7.26
N ASN A 50 5.96 -11.43 7.81
CA ASN A 50 5.54 -11.44 9.22
C ASN A 50 4.15 -12.07 9.44
N GLY A 51 3.55 -12.67 8.41
CA GLY A 51 2.32 -13.47 8.54
C GLY A 51 1.02 -12.68 8.47
N PHE A 52 1.02 -11.51 7.83
CA PHE A 52 -0.22 -10.81 7.48
C PHE A 52 -1.07 -11.69 6.54
N SER A 53 -2.36 -11.84 6.87
CA SER A 53 -3.33 -12.62 6.08
C SER A 53 -4.66 -11.89 5.90
N GLY A 54 -4.71 -10.60 6.26
CA GLY A 54 -5.88 -9.76 6.12
C GLY A 54 -6.14 -9.27 4.69
N THR A 55 -7.14 -8.40 4.57
CA THR A 55 -7.53 -7.77 3.31
C THR A 55 -6.97 -6.35 3.21
N PHE A 56 -6.54 -5.96 2.00
CA PHE A 56 -6.22 -4.57 1.69
C PHE A 56 -7.43 -3.89 1.04
N ASN A 57 -7.79 -2.70 1.53
CA ASN A 57 -8.83 -1.87 0.97
C ASN A 57 -8.24 -0.53 0.54
N MET A 58 -8.40 -0.17 -0.74
CA MET A 58 -7.86 1.09 -1.27
C MET A 58 -8.70 2.28 -0.78
N GLU A 59 -8.10 3.13 0.04
CA GLU A 59 -8.73 4.34 0.60
C GLU A 59 -8.24 5.59 -0.14
N VAL A 60 -8.78 5.78 -1.33
CA VAL A 60 -8.34 6.79 -2.30
C VAL A 60 -9.32 7.95 -2.40
N VAL A 61 -8.81 9.16 -2.67
CA VAL A 61 -9.63 10.37 -2.79
C VAL A 61 -9.41 11.01 -4.16
N PRO A 62 -10.37 10.89 -5.10
CA PRO A 62 -10.18 11.31 -6.50
C PRO A 62 -9.72 12.76 -6.67
N TYR A 63 -10.32 13.71 -5.93
CA TYR A 63 -10.01 15.14 -6.07
C TYR A 63 -8.62 15.54 -5.53
N LYS A 64 -7.89 14.62 -4.88
CA LYS A 64 -6.49 14.83 -4.48
C LYS A 64 -5.50 14.44 -5.59
N MET A 65 -5.96 13.73 -6.62
CA MET A 65 -5.14 13.45 -7.80
C MET A 65 -4.94 14.72 -8.63
N LYS A 66 -3.81 14.79 -9.34
CA LYS A 66 -3.52 15.89 -10.26
C LYS A 66 -4.59 16.02 -11.36
N ASN A 67 -5.10 14.90 -11.84
CA ASN A 67 -6.19 14.84 -12.82
C ASN A 67 -7.25 13.82 -12.34
N PRO A 68 -8.36 14.29 -11.76
CA PRO A 68 -9.42 13.39 -11.26
C PRO A 68 -10.09 12.54 -12.35
N ALA A 69 -9.99 12.91 -13.63
CA ALA A 69 -10.52 12.11 -14.73
C ALA A 69 -9.78 10.77 -14.89
N ASP A 70 -8.54 10.69 -14.42
CA ASP A 70 -7.71 9.48 -14.50
C ASP A 70 -7.96 8.52 -13.33
N PHE A 71 -8.99 8.77 -12.50
CA PHE A 71 -9.25 8.00 -11.28
C PHE A 71 -9.46 6.50 -11.56
N LEU A 72 -10.33 6.15 -12.51
CA LEU A 72 -10.62 4.74 -12.79
C LEU A 72 -9.40 3.98 -13.33
N PRO A 73 -8.68 4.48 -14.37
CA PRO A 73 -7.43 3.86 -14.80
C PRO A 73 -6.40 3.71 -13.67
N ALA A 74 -6.22 4.76 -12.85
CA ALA A 74 -5.26 4.71 -11.75
C ALA A 74 -5.60 3.63 -10.71
N ILE A 75 -6.88 3.32 -10.50
CA ILE A 75 -7.30 2.27 -9.58
C ILE A 75 -7.05 0.87 -10.15
N GLU A 76 -7.27 0.67 -11.45
CA GLU A 76 -6.94 -0.58 -12.14
C GLU A 76 -5.43 -0.84 -12.09
N GLU A 77 -4.62 0.18 -12.40
CA GLU A 77 -3.16 0.12 -12.31
C GLU A 77 -2.68 -0.14 -10.88
N SER A 78 -3.28 0.53 -9.89
CA SER A 78 -2.98 0.31 -8.46
C SER A 78 -3.25 -1.13 -8.05
N ALA A 79 -4.41 -1.68 -8.45
CA ALA A 79 -4.77 -3.06 -8.14
C ALA A 79 -3.81 -4.06 -8.80
N ALA A 80 -3.44 -3.84 -10.06
CA ALA A 80 -2.47 -4.67 -10.77
C ALA A 80 -1.08 -4.61 -10.11
N LEU A 81 -0.62 -3.41 -9.74
CA LEU A 81 0.64 -3.20 -9.03
C LEU A 81 0.67 -3.98 -7.72
N LEU A 82 -0.30 -3.73 -6.82
CA LEU A 82 -0.36 -4.39 -5.51
C LEU A 82 -0.45 -5.91 -5.68
N LYS A 83 -1.28 -6.41 -6.60
CA LYS A 83 -1.39 -7.85 -6.87
C LYS A 83 -0.06 -8.47 -7.31
N SER A 84 0.69 -7.77 -8.17
CA SER A 84 1.99 -8.26 -8.65
C SER A 84 3.03 -8.36 -7.53
N ILE A 85 3.05 -7.37 -6.63
CA ILE A 85 3.97 -7.35 -5.47
C ILE A 85 3.58 -8.45 -4.48
N ILE A 86 2.29 -8.58 -4.18
CA ILE A 86 1.76 -9.61 -3.27
C ILE A 86 2.10 -11.01 -3.78
N GLN A 87 1.97 -11.24 -5.10
CA GLN A 87 2.30 -12.54 -5.68
C GLN A 87 3.79 -12.86 -5.50
N LYS A 88 4.67 -11.91 -5.79
CA LYS A 88 6.13 -12.07 -5.57
C LYS A 88 6.49 -12.28 -4.11
N ALA A 89 5.79 -11.63 -3.17
CA ALA A 89 6.06 -11.74 -1.74
C ALA A 89 5.61 -13.09 -1.13
N LYS A 90 4.83 -13.88 -1.88
CA LYS A 90 4.36 -15.21 -1.46
C LYS A 90 5.17 -16.37 -2.05
N GLU A 91 6.06 -16.08 -3.00
CA GLU A 91 7.01 -17.02 -3.59
C GLU A 91 8.26 -17.17 -2.70
#